data_AF-A0A7Y9BHN9-F1
#
_entry.id   AF-A0A7Y9BHN9-F1
#
_cell.length_a   1.000
_cell.length_b   1.000
_cell.length_c   1.000
_cell.angle_alpha   90.00
_cell.angle_beta   90.00
_cell.angle_gamma   90.00
#
_symmetry.space_group_name_H-M   'P 1'
#
loop_
_entity.id
_entity.type
_entity.pdbx_description
1 polymer ?
#
loop_
_entity_poly.entity_id
_entity_poly.type
_entity_poly.pdbx_seq_one_letter_code
_entity_poly.pdbx_strand_id
1 'polypeptide(L)'
;MDFKAISGGQETLCIKVNKVYDWVTRQVDVPLLAFDRGDLGTTLFFDCPGGITPTPGSDDPCAILGGNYTVECFPSDEDGTPIDPLAPGAILCTEIPQPEGRASGQFQLPDGSTVTLQKVKVLKKGFIVVRVTNAAGEVCTSLPIPWAVSEKFFLCAPPGTFLQCEITDFECDANLICRPLATPGTFEFQQLDISINLCQNVQMEALVKLEITADFCQPRTDMPFVCPPLAFPPQCPTIFPGVGPTPTPL
;
A
#
# COMPACT_ATOMS: atom_id res chain seq x y z
N MET A 1 -14.20 47.71 -22.35
CA MET A 1 -13.98 46.42 -23.03
C MET A 1 -15.23 45.61 -22.78
N ASP A 2 -16.03 45.35 -23.81
CA ASP A 2 -17.22 44.50 -23.70
C ASP A 2 -16.76 43.05 -23.52
N PHE A 3 -16.94 42.51 -22.32
CA PHE A 3 -16.78 41.08 -22.09
C PHE A 3 -18.05 40.41 -22.59
N LYS A 4 -18.01 39.96 -23.86
CA LYS A 4 -19.05 39.08 -24.40
C LYS A 4 -19.08 37.82 -23.55
N ALA A 5 -20.23 37.52 -22.95
CA ALA A 5 -20.46 36.22 -22.34
C ALA A 5 -20.23 35.15 -23.42
N ILE A 6 -19.24 34.26 -23.21
CA ILE A 6 -19.03 33.12 -24.09
C ILE A 6 -20.22 32.19 -23.83
N SER A 7 -21.20 32.20 -24.73
CA SER A 7 -22.21 31.15 -24.75
C SER A 7 -21.47 29.85 -25.03
N GLY A 8 -21.48 28.92 -24.08
CA GLY A 8 -20.85 27.62 -24.21
C GLY A 8 -21.36 26.93 -25.47
N GLY A 9 -20.50 26.81 -26.47
CA GLY A 9 -20.73 25.93 -27.59
C GLY A 9 -20.14 24.59 -27.23
N GLN A 10 -20.90 23.51 -27.42
CA GLN A 10 -20.31 22.17 -27.38
C GLN A 10 -19.24 22.09 -28.46
N GLU A 11 -17.99 21.87 -28.03
CA GLU A 11 -16.87 21.68 -28.93
C GLU A 11 -16.40 20.23 -28.81
N THR A 12 -16.01 19.69 -29.96
CA THR A 12 -15.42 18.36 -30.03
C THR A 12 -13.92 18.49 -29.76
N LEU A 13 -13.47 17.95 -28.63
CA LEU A 13 -12.08 17.99 -28.20
C LEU A 13 -11.42 16.63 -28.41
N CYS A 14 -10.17 16.65 -28.87
CA CYS A 14 -9.33 15.46 -28.97
C CYS A 14 -8.33 15.45 -27.81
N ILE A 15 -8.47 14.50 -26.89
CA ILE A 15 -7.58 14.35 -25.74
C ILE A 15 -6.74 13.08 -25.85
N LYS A 16 -5.50 13.14 -25.36
CA LYS A 16 -4.58 12.00 -25.31
C LYS A 16 -4.57 11.44 -23.88
N VAL A 17 -5.04 10.21 -23.70
CA VAL A 17 -5.18 9.58 -22.37
C VAL A 17 -4.84 8.09 -22.41
N ASN A 18 -4.52 7.52 -21.26
CA ASN A 18 -4.48 6.07 -21.11
C ASN A 18 -5.91 5.54 -21.00
N LYS A 19 -6.28 4.63 -21.89
CA LYS A 19 -7.54 3.89 -21.81
C LYS A 19 -7.29 2.55 -21.14
N VAL A 20 -8.07 2.25 -20.10
CA VAL A 20 -8.13 0.93 -19.48
C VAL A 20 -8.96 -0.01 -20.35
N TYR A 21 -8.39 -1.17 -20.69
CA TYR A 21 -9.04 -2.22 -21.49
C TYR A 21 -9.63 -3.33 -20.61
N ASP A 22 -8.97 -3.61 -19.50
CA ASP A 22 -9.43 -4.55 -18.47
C ASP A 22 -8.80 -4.17 -17.13
N TRP A 23 -9.47 -4.54 -16.05
CA TRP A 23 -9.00 -4.31 -14.69
C TRP A 23 -9.52 -5.41 -13.77
N VAL A 24 -8.59 -6.02 -13.03
CA VAL A 24 -8.90 -6.93 -11.94
C VAL A 24 -8.25 -6.44 -10.63
N THR A 25 -9.01 -6.47 -9.55
CA THR A 25 -8.51 -6.26 -8.18
C THR A 25 -8.50 -7.59 -7.45
N ARG A 26 -7.34 -8.02 -6.96
CA ARG A 26 -7.19 -9.31 -6.27
C ARG A 26 -6.11 -9.26 -5.20
N GLN A 27 -6.24 -10.17 -4.25
CA GLN A 27 -5.21 -10.49 -3.27
C GLN A 27 -4.23 -11.53 -3.86
N VAL A 28 -2.96 -11.45 -3.47
CA VAL A 28 -1.94 -12.47 -3.72
C VAL A 28 -1.14 -12.75 -2.47
N ASP A 29 -0.92 -14.02 -2.20
CA ASP A 29 0.00 -14.50 -1.17
C ASP A 29 1.35 -14.83 -1.81
N VAL A 30 2.42 -14.25 -1.26
CA VAL A 30 3.77 -14.70 -1.59
C VAL A 30 3.96 -16.09 -0.97
N PRO A 31 4.58 -17.05 -1.69
CA PRO A 31 4.94 -18.33 -1.08
C PRO A 31 5.70 -18.11 0.23
N LEU A 32 5.34 -18.87 1.26
CA LEU A 32 5.94 -18.77 2.59
C LEU A 32 7.47 -18.79 2.47
N LEU A 33 8.12 -17.75 3.01
CA LEU A 33 9.57 -17.74 3.15
C LEU A 33 9.88 -18.42 4.47
N ALA A 34 10.42 -19.63 4.39
CA ALA A 34 10.77 -20.43 5.56
C ALA A 34 12.28 -20.60 5.59
N PHE A 35 12.89 -20.21 6.70
CA PHE A 35 14.32 -20.34 6.95
C PHE A 35 14.54 -21.25 8.15
N ASP A 36 15.39 -22.24 8.00
CA ASP A 36 15.76 -23.16 9.07
C ASP A 36 17.14 -22.82 9.66
N ARG A 37 17.57 -23.60 10.66
CA ARG A 37 18.86 -23.40 11.32
C ARG A 37 20.05 -23.32 10.35
N GLY A 38 20.03 -24.04 9.24
CA GLY A 38 21.10 -24.04 8.25
C GLY A 38 21.17 -22.76 7.42
N ASP A 39 20.07 -22.01 7.34
CA ASP A 39 19.99 -20.74 6.61
C ASP A 39 20.66 -19.59 7.38
N LEU A 40 20.71 -19.66 8.71
CA LEU A 40 21.31 -18.61 9.53
C LEU A 40 22.83 -18.50 9.26
N GLY A 41 23.27 -17.30 8.87
CA GLY A 41 24.64 -17.00 8.48
C GLY A 41 25.02 -17.49 7.08
N THR A 42 24.07 -18.02 6.30
CA THR A 42 24.31 -18.48 4.91
C THR A 42 23.40 -17.77 3.90
N THR A 43 22.09 -17.77 4.15
CA THR A 43 21.06 -17.14 3.30
C THR A 43 20.23 -16.13 4.09
N LEU A 44 20.16 -16.30 5.41
CA LEU A 44 19.52 -15.40 6.37
C LEU A 44 20.59 -14.81 7.29
N PHE A 45 20.62 -13.49 7.38
CA PHE A 45 21.64 -12.79 8.15
C PHE A 45 21.00 -11.82 9.12
N PHE A 46 21.45 -11.79 10.37
CA PHE A 46 21.06 -10.83 11.39
C PHE A 46 22.27 -10.05 11.90
N ASP A 47 22.08 -8.75 12.10
CA ASP A 47 22.98 -7.86 12.81
C ASP A 47 22.40 -7.57 14.20
N CYS A 48 23.13 -7.94 15.24
CA CYS A 48 22.70 -7.84 16.63
C CYS A 48 23.70 -7.04 17.50
N PRO A 49 23.26 -6.45 18.62
CA PRO A 49 24.14 -5.67 19.48
C PRO A 49 25.20 -6.57 20.12
N GLY A 50 26.46 -6.24 19.90
CA GLY A 50 27.58 -7.03 20.44
C GLY A 50 27.88 -8.30 19.66
N GLY A 51 27.41 -8.44 18.41
CA GLY A 51 27.80 -9.51 17.49
C GLY A 51 29.31 -9.70 17.43
N ILE A 52 29.78 -10.81 18.00
CA ILE A 52 31.20 -11.15 18.16
C ILE A 52 31.69 -12.03 17.00
N THR A 53 30.85 -12.30 16.01
CA THR A 53 31.28 -13.11 14.88
C THR A 53 32.23 -12.29 14.01
N PRO A 54 33.34 -12.86 13.51
CA PRO A 54 34.26 -12.16 12.62
C PRO A 54 33.63 -11.80 11.26
N THR A 55 32.33 -12.06 11.07
CA THR A 55 31.59 -11.88 9.83
C THR A 55 30.26 -11.19 10.16
N PRO A 56 30.08 -9.92 9.77
CA PRO A 56 28.81 -9.21 9.90
C PRO A 56 27.65 -10.04 9.34
N GLY A 57 26.53 -10.09 10.06
CA GLY A 57 25.32 -10.77 9.61
C GLY A 57 25.14 -12.23 10.08
N SER A 58 26.09 -12.83 10.80
CA SER A 58 25.95 -14.24 11.25
C SER A 58 25.48 -14.38 12.71
N ASP A 59 24.84 -13.35 13.27
CA ASP A 59 24.41 -13.39 14.67
C ASP A 59 23.17 -14.26 14.85
N ASP A 60 23.09 -14.96 15.98
CA ASP A 60 21.89 -15.69 16.39
C ASP A 60 20.99 -14.77 17.25
N PRO A 61 19.86 -14.27 16.71
CA PRO A 61 18.99 -13.37 17.46
C PRO A 61 18.38 -14.04 18.68
N CYS A 62 18.16 -15.36 18.66
CA CYS A 62 17.64 -16.10 19.81
C CYS A 62 18.68 -16.22 20.93
N ALA A 63 19.95 -16.41 20.57
CA ALA A 63 21.04 -16.48 21.54
C ALA A 63 21.27 -15.13 22.25
N ILE A 64 21.08 -14.03 21.53
CA ILE A 64 21.31 -12.67 22.05
C ILE A 64 20.08 -12.14 22.80
N LEU A 65 18.90 -12.23 22.20
CA LEU A 65 17.68 -11.62 22.74
C LEU A 65 16.94 -12.50 23.74
N GLY A 66 17.24 -13.81 23.76
CA GLY A 66 16.62 -14.78 24.64
C GLY A 66 15.21 -15.18 24.21
N GLY A 67 14.37 -15.58 25.17
CA GLY A 67 13.06 -16.19 24.91
C GLY A 67 11.85 -15.24 24.93
N ASN A 68 12.05 -13.95 25.21
CA ASN A 68 10.96 -12.96 25.27
C ASN A 68 11.27 -11.76 24.36
N TYR A 69 10.61 -11.73 23.20
CA TYR A 69 10.86 -10.75 22.15
C TYR A 69 9.58 -10.44 21.36
N THR A 70 9.61 -9.33 20.64
CA THR A 70 8.63 -8.96 19.61
C THR A 70 9.31 -9.02 18.24
N VAL A 71 8.58 -9.48 17.23
CA VAL A 71 9.04 -9.56 15.84
C VAL A 71 8.22 -8.58 15.02
N GLU A 72 8.91 -7.79 14.21
CA GLU A 72 8.33 -6.87 13.24
C GLU A 72 8.89 -7.21 11.86
N CYS A 73 8.01 -7.28 10.85
CA CYS A 73 8.41 -7.35 9.46
C CYS A 73 7.93 -6.08 8.75
N PHE A 74 8.80 -5.45 7.96
CA PHE A 74 8.43 -4.27 7.19
C PHE A 74 9.06 -4.29 5.79
N PRO A 75 8.40 -3.69 4.79
CA PRO A 75 8.94 -3.57 3.44
C PRO A 75 10.15 -2.62 3.42
N SER A 76 11.16 -3.00 2.65
CA SER A 76 12.39 -2.23 2.49
C SER A 76 12.82 -2.13 1.03
N ASP A 77 13.78 -1.25 0.76
CA ASP A 77 14.59 -1.33 -0.46
C ASP A 77 15.69 -2.42 -0.33
N GLU A 78 16.54 -2.52 -1.35
CA GLU A 78 17.63 -3.49 -1.42
C GLU A 78 18.76 -3.23 -0.41
N ASP A 79 18.82 -2.02 0.15
CA ASP A 79 19.78 -1.62 1.17
C ASP A 79 19.23 -1.78 2.60
N GLY A 80 17.95 -2.14 2.74
CA GLY A 80 17.28 -2.35 4.03
C GLY A 80 16.64 -1.10 4.63
N THR A 81 16.55 -0.03 3.85
CA THR A 81 15.84 1.17 4.27
C THR A 81 14.33 0.93 4.17
N PRO A 82 13.54 1.23 5.23
CA PRO A 82 12.09 1.10 5.16
C PRO A 82 11.49 1.95 4.03
N ILE A 83 10.52 1.40 3.31
CA ILE A 83 9.80 2.09 2.23
C ILE A 83 8.28 2.06 2.47
N ASP A 84 7.55 2.97 1.84
CA ASP A 84 6.10 2.86 1.72
C ASP A 84 5.77 1.88 0.59
N PRO A 85 5.20 0.69 0.88
CA PRO A 85 4.91 -0.32 -0.14
C PRO A 85 3.82 0.11 -1.14
N LEU A 86 3.02 1.13 -0.79
CA LEU A 86 1.93 1.65 -1.62
C LEU A 86 2.41 2.79 -2.53
N ALA A 87 3.61 3.30 -2.31
CA ALA A 87 4.17 4.35 -3.15
C ALA A 87 4.43 3.81 -4.59
N PRO A 88 4.15 4.61 -5.64
CA PRO A 88 4.35 4.18 -7.02
C PRO A 88 5.79 3.72 -7.27
N GLY A 89 5.94 2.47 -7.70
CA GLY A 89 7.23 1.87 -8.02
C GLY A 89 8.06 1.36 -6.84
N ALA A 90 7.55 1.45 -5.60
CA ALA A 90 8.22 0.91 -4.40
C ALA A 90 8.39 -0.62 -4.47
N ILE A 91 7.34 -1.31 -4.92
CA ILE A 91 7.38 -2.74 -5.23
C ILE A 91 7.43 -2.88 -6.75
N LEU A 92 8.41 -3.63 -7.26
CA LEU A 92 8.49 -3.92 -8.69
C LEU A 92 7.28 -4.76 -9.09
N CYS A 93 6.45 -4.26 -10.00
CA CYS A 93 5.34 -5.02 -10.58
C CYS A 93 5.35 -4.87 -12.10
N THR A 94 5.71 -5.93 -12.82
CA THR A 94 5.98 -5.86 -14.27
C THR A 94 5.42 -7.07 -15.01
N GLU A 95 5.06 -6.88 -16.28
CA GLU A 95 4.70 -7.99 -17.15
C GLU A 95 5.95 -8.78 -17.53
N ILE A 96 5.91 -10.09 -17.37
CA ILE A 96 6.96 -11.00 -17.85
C ILE A 96 6.79 -11.15 -19.37
N PRO A 97 7.77 -10.74 -20.19
CA PRO A 97 7.71 -10.92 -21.62
C PRO A 97 7.57 -12.41 -22.00
N GLN A 98 6.66 -12.69 -22.92
CA GLN A 98 6.40 -14.05 -23.41
C GLN A 98 6.96 -14.17 -24.84
N PRO A 99 7.87 -15.11 -25.13
CA PRO A 99 8.56 -15.19 -26.43
C PRO A 99 7.63 -15.26 -27.64
N GLU A 100 6.50 -15.94 -27.51
CA GLU A 100 5.48 -16.11 -28.56
C GLU A 100 4.35 -15.07 -28.47
N GLY A 101 4.52 -14.04 -27.64
CA GLY A 101 3.47 -13.10 -27.28
C GLY A 101 2.48 -13.67 -26.26
N ARG A 102 1.39 -12.92 -26.01
CA ARG A 102 0.37 -13.33 -25.04
C ARG A 102 -0.50 -14.44 -25.63
N ALA A 103 -0.53 -15.60 -24.99
CA ALA A 103 -1.42 -16.69 -25.38
C ALA A 103 -2.89 -16.27 -25.19
N SER A 104 -3.74 -16.54 -26.18
CA SER A 104 -5.18 -16.24 -26.10
C SER A 104 -5.98 -17.48 -25.69
N GLY A 105 -7.03 -17.28 -24.92
CA GLY A 105 -8.02 -18.29 -24.56
C GLY A 105 -9.45 -17.77 -24.77
N GLN A 106 -10.38 -18.66 -25.08
CA GLN A 106 -11.80 -18.34 -25.15
C GLN A 106 -12.49 -18.74 -23.86
N PHE A 107 -13.30 -17.83 -23.33
CA PHE A 107 -14.04 -18.00 -22.08
C PHE A 107 -15.51 -17.72 -22.35
N GLN A 108 -16.41 -18.55 -21.81
CA GLN A 108 -17.85 -18.29 -21.86
C GLN A 108 -18.26 -17.40 -20.69
N LEU A 109 -19.00 -16.35 -21.00
CA LEU A 109 -19.64 -15.46 -20.02
C LEU A 109 -20.98 -16.06 -19.55
N PRO A 110 -21.52 -15.60 -18.41
CA PRO A 110 -22.80 -16.11 -17.88
C PRO A 110 -23.99 -15.95 -18.82
N ASP A 111 -23.91 -15.00 -19.76
CA ASP A 111 -24.92 -14.76 -20.79
C ASP A 111 -24.81 -15.71 -22.01
N GLY A 112 -23.83 -16.62 -22.01
CA GLY A 112 -23.57 -17.58 -23.08
C GLY A 112 -22.68 -17.04 -24.21
N SER A 113 -22.30 -15.76 -24.17
CA SER A 113 -21.35 -15.19 -25.13
C SER A 113 -19.91 -15.67 -24.86
N THR A 114 -19.06 -15.67 -25.88
CA THR A 114 -17.64 -15.99 -25.75
C THR A 114 -16.77 -14.75 -25.83
N VAL A 115 -15.87 -14.59 -24.88
CA VAL A 115 -14.85 -13.55 -24.85
C VAL A 115 -13.46 -14.15 -25.06
N THR A 116 -12.61 -13.44 -25.80
CA THR A 116 -11.20 -13.83 -25.97
C THR A 116 -10.35 -13.02 -24.99
N LEU A 117 -9.69 -13.71 -24.06
CA LEU A 117 -8.79 -13.10 -23.10
C LEU A 117 -7.35 -13.55 -23.35
N GLN A 118 -6.41 -12.66 -23.07
CA GLN A 118 -4.99 -12.93 -23.19
C GLN A 118 -4.39 -13.24 -21.83
N LYS A 119 -3.51 -14.25 -21.81
CA LYS A 119 -2.74 -14.62 -20.63
C LYS A 119 -1.63 -13.61 -20.40
N VAL A 120 -1.75 -12.83 -19.34
CA VAL A 120 -0.75 -11.87 -18.87
C VAL A 120 -0.03 -12.48 -17.68
N LYS A 121 1.31 -12.58 -17.77
CA LYS A 121 2.15 -13.06 -16.67
C LYS A 121 2.74 -11.86 -15.96
N VAL A 122 2.53 -11.72 -14.66
CA VAL A 122 3.00 -10.57 -13.88
C VAL A 122 4.00 -11.06 -12.85
N LEU A 123 5.14 -10.38 -12.75
CA LEU A 123 6.16 -10.60 -11.74
C LEU A 123 6.11 -9.45 -10.73
N LYS A 124 6.07 -9.82 -9.45
CA LYS A 124 6.27 -8.92 -8.33
C LYS A 124 7.55 -9.25 -7.60
N LYS A 125 8.31 -8.23 -7.23
CA LYS A 125 9.53 -8.37 -6.43
C LYS A 125 9.66 -7.20 -5.47
N GLY A 126 10.23 -7.48 -4.30
CA GLY A 126 10.60 -6.48 -3.33
C GLY A 126 11.55 -7.07 -2.30
N PHE A 127 11.83 -6.27 -1.28
CA PHE A 127 12.61 -6.68 -0.13
C PHE A 127 11.79 -6.41 1.14
N ILE A 128 12.08 -7.18 2.18
CA ILE A 128 11.59 -6.94 3.53
C ILE A 128 12.75 -7.03 4.50
N VAL A 129 12.59 -6.43 5.68
CA VAL A 129 13.51 -6.58 6.81
C VAL A 129 12.71 -7.07 8.01
N VAL A 130 13.31 -7.98 8.77
CA VAL A 130 12.80 -8.47 10.04
C VAL A 130 13.58 -7.84 11.17
N ARG A 131 12.86 -7.20 12.10
CA ARG A 131 13.41 -6.59 13.30
C ARG A 131 12.87 -7.31 14.53
N VAL A 132 13.78 -7.75 15.39
CA VAL A 132 13.48 -8.47 16.62
C VAL A 132 13.93 -7.62 17.79
N THR A 133 13.06 -7.42 18.78
CA THR A 133 13.35 -6.56 19.93
C THR A 133 12.97 -7.26 21.22
N ASN A 134 13.85 -7.25 22.22
CA ASN A 134 13.53 -7.79 23.54
C ASN A 134 13.05 -6.71 24.52
N ALA A 135 12.60 -7.14 25.70
CA ALA A 135 12.14 -6.24 26.75
C ALA A 135 13.24 -5.29 27.31
N ALA A 136 14.51 -5.59 27.08
CA ALA A 136 15.64 -4.75 27.46
C ALA A 136 15.95 -3.64 26.44
N GLY A 137 15.30 -3.67 25.26
CA GLY A 137 15.53 -2.72 24.17
C GLY A 137 16.70 -3.10 23.25
N GLU A 138 17.24 -4.31 23.36
CA GLU A 138 18.21 -4.84 22.41
C GLU A 138 17.49 -5.25 21.12
N VAL A 139 18.10 -4.93 19.98
CA VAL A 139 17.47 -5.04 18.67
C VAL A 139 18.39 -5.81 17.72
N CYS A 140 17.89 -6.93 17.19
CA CYS A 140 18.50 -7.62 16.06
C CYS A 140 17.74 -7.30 14.78
N THR A 141 18.44 -6.98 13.70
CA THR A 141 17.82 -6.65 12.40
C THR A 141 18.37 -7.55 11.32
N SER A 142 17.49 -8.12 10.49
CA SER A 142 17.94 -8.92 9.35
C SER A 142 18.57 -8.03 8.27
N LEU A 143 19.46 -8.60 7.47
CA LEU A 143 19.73 -8.03 6.15
C LEU A 143 18.45 -8.10 5.27
N PRO A 144 18.38 -7.32 4.19
CA PRO A 144 17.21 -7.30 3.30
C PRO A 144 16.95 -8.69 2.71
N ILE A 145 15.73 -9.19 2.90
CA ILE A 145 15.29 -10.49 2.43
C ILE A 145 14.51 -10.29 1.13
N PRO A 146 15.03 -10.73 -0.03
CA PRO A 146 14.33 -10.60 -1.30
C PRO A 146 13.15 -11.58 -1.36
N TRP A 147 12.04 -11.11 -1.93
CA TRP A 147 10.89 -11.96 -2.23
C TRP A 147 10.43 -11.76 -3.67
N ALA A 148 9.78 -12.78 -4.23
CA ALA A 148 9.23 -12.72 -5.57
C ALA A 148 8.00 -13.61 -5.70
N VAL A 149 6.99 -13.13 -6.42
CA VAL A 149 5.82 -13.92 -6.79
C VAL A 149 5.46 -13.67 -8.25
N SER A 150 5.08 -14.74 -8.96
CA SER A 150 4.62 -14.67 -10.34
C SER A 150 3.16 -15.09 -10.44
N GLU A 151 2.35 -14.27 -11.09
CA GLU A 151 0.93 -14.49 -11.27
C GLU A 151 0.55 -14.60 -12.73
N LYS A 152 -0.62 -15.19 -12.97
CA LYS A 152 -1.21 -15.34 -14.30
C LYS A 152 -2.62 -14.78 -14.27
N PHE A 153 -2.86 -13.78 -15.10
CA PHE A 153 -4.16 -13.19 -15.33
C PHE A 153 -4.64 -13.53 -16.74
N PHE A 154 -5.95 -13.65 -16.91
CA PHE A 154 -6.58 -13.66 -18.23
C PHE A 154 -7.36 -12.35 -18.34
N LEU A 155 -6.86 -11.43 -19.17
CA LEU A 155 -7.37 -10.07 -19.29
C LEU A 155 -7.57 -9.72 -20.77
N CYS A 156 -8.44 -8.75 -21.06
CA CYS A 156 -8.48 -8.09 -22.35
C CYS A 156 -7.21 -7.25 -22.55
N ALA A 157 -6.19 -7.88 -23.12
CA ALA A 157 -4.85 -7.34 -23.29
C ALA A 157 -4.40 -7.42 -24.77
N PRO A 158 -5.08 -6.71 -25.69
CA PRO A 158 -4.72 -6.72 -27.10
C PRO A 158 -3.28 -6.19 -27.34
N PRO A 159 -2.66 -6.49 -28.48
CA PRO A 159 -1.35 -5.93 -28.83
C PRO A 159 -1.35 -4.41 -28.76
N GLY A 160 -0.27 -3.84 -28.20
CA GLY A 160 -0.14 -2.38 -27.99
C GLY A 160 -0.59 -1.90 -26.60
N THR A 161 -1.17 -2.78 -25.77
CA THR A 161 -1.40 -2.46 -24.35
C THR A 161 -0.19 -2.79 -23.48
N PHE A 162 -0.05 -2.08 -22.37
CA PHE A 162 0.94 -2.29 -21.34
C PHE A 162 0.27 -2.49 -19.97
N LEU A 163 0.95 -3.22 -19.08
CA LEU A 163 0.49 -3.47 -17.73
C LEU A 163 0.60 -2.18 -16.89
N GLN A 164 -0.43 -1.88 -16.11
CA GLN A 164 -0.35 -1.01 -14.95
C GLN A 164 -0.72 -1.81 -13.72
N CYS A 165 0.08 -1.67 -12.66
CA CYS A 165 -0.06 -2.44 -11.44
C CYS A 165 0.15 -1.51 -10.26
N GLU A 166 -0.84 -1.48 -9.38
CA GLU A 166 -0.85 -0.64 -8.18
C GLU A 166 -1.05 -1.57 -6.98
N ILE A 167 -0.19 -1.44 -5.96
CA ILE A 167 -0.36 -2.13 -4.69
C ILE A 167 -1.22 -1.23 -3.81
N THR A 168 -2.34 -1.77 -3.32
CA THR A 168 -3.29 -1.01 -2.49
C THR A 168 -3.23 -1.39 -1.03
N ASP A 169 -2.65 -2.56 -0.73
CA ASP A 169 -2.43 -3.03 0.64
C ASP A 169 -1.24 -3.97 0.70
N PHE A 170 -0.53 -3.97 1.83
CA PHE A 170 0.66 -4.79 2.06
C PHE A 170 0.73 -5.20 3.53
N GLU A 171 0.73 -6.51 3.77
CA GLU A 171 0.90 -7.09 5.10
C GLU A 171 2.12 -8.01 5.09
N CYS A 172 2.95 -7.91 6.14
CA CYS A 172 4.04 -8.84 6.38
C CYS A 172 4.05 -9.30 7.83
N ASP A 173 3.93 -10.60 8.03
CA ASP A 173 3.98 -11.25 9.33
C ASP A 173 5.18 -12.19 9.40
N ALA A 174 6.01 -12.01 10.43
CA ALA A 174 7.17 -12.84 10.67
C ALA A 174 7.08 -13.55 12.03
N ASN A 175 7.34 -14.85 12.04
CA ASN A 175 7.34 -15.69 13.22
C ASN A 175 8.75 -16.25 13.43
N LEU A 176 9.45 -15.72 14.43
CA LEU A 176 10.72 -16.26 14.89
C LEU A 176 10.45 -17.37 15.90
N ILE A 177 11.09 -18.52 15.72
CA ILE A 177 11.01 -19.67 16.62
C ILE A 177 12.40 -19.91 17.19
N CYS A 178 12.50 -19.82 18.51
CA CYS A 178 13.73 -20.07 19.26
C CYS A 178 13.62 -21.37 20.05
N ARG A 179 14.65 -22.21 19.99
CA ARG A 179 14.72 -23.47 20.76
C ARG A 179 15.45 -23.25 22.08
N PRO A 180 14.89 -23.63 23.23
CA PRO A 180 15.62 -23.58 24.50
C PRO A 180 16.74 -24.64 24.53
N LEU A 181 17.89 -24.26 25.09
CA LEU A 181 19.04 -25.13 25.29
C LEU A 181 19.05 -25.75 26.70
N ALA A 182 20.01 -26.65 26.95
CA ALA A 182 20.16 -27.33 28.24
C ALA A 182 20.46 -26.35 29.40
N THR A 183 21.08 -25.21 29.10
CA THR A 183 21.32 -24.15 30.09
C THR A 183 20.08 -23.27 30.22
N PRO A 184 19.48 -23.15 31.42
CA PRO A 184 18.28 -22.34 31.61
C PRO A 184 18.47 -20.89 31.16
N GLY A 185 17.49 -20.36 30.44
CA GLY A 185 17.51 -18.98 29.93
C GLY A 185 18.36 -18.77 28.67
N THR A 186 18.93 -19.83 28.10
CA THR A 186 19.64 -19.77 26.82
C THR A 186 18.82 -20.40 25.70
N PHE A 187 18.86 -19.79 24.52
CA PHE A 187 18.09 -20.19 23.35
C PHE A 187 18.99 -20.18 22.13
N GLU A 188 18.58 -20.89 21.08
CA GLU A 188 19.23 -20.85 19.77
C GLU A 188 18.17 -20.74 18.67
N PHE A 189 18.56 -20.20 17.53
CA PHE A 189 17.69 -20.10 16.36
C PHE A 189 17.24 -21.49 15.89
N GLN A 190 15.93 -21.63 15.67
CA GLN A 190 15.36 -22.83 15.09
C GLN A 190 14.78 -22.58 13.71
N GLN A 191 13.95 -21.54 13.57
CA GLN A 191 13.20 -21.27 12.35
C GLN A 191 12.71 -19.81 12.31
N LEU A 192 12.61 -19.26 11.10
CA LEU A 192 11.92 -18.01 10.82
C LEU A 192 10.97 -18.22 9.65
N ASP A 193 9.68 -17.99 9.88
CA ASP A 193 8.65 -18.06 8.85
C ASP A 193 8.11 -16.66 8.56
N ILE A 194 8.05 -16.28 7.29
CA ILE A 194 7.56 -14.97 6.85
C ILE A 194 6.44 -15.17 5.84
N SER A 195 5.28 -14.60 6.16
CA SER A 195 4.12 -14.53 5.27
C SER A 195 3.95 -13.11 4.77
N ILE A 196 3.78 -12.94 3.47
CA ILE A 196 3.54 -11.64 2.84
C ILE A 196 2.25 -11.74 2.04
N ASN A 197 1.35 -10.81 2.31
CA ASN A 197 0.11 -10.64 1.58
C ASN A 197 0.05 -9.26 0.90
N LEU A 198 -0.45 -9.23 -0.34
CA LEU A 198 -0.63 -7.99 -1.09
C LEU A 198 -2.04 -7.90 -1.67
N CYS A 199 -2.68 -6.73 -1.57
CA CYS A 199 -3.80 -6.37 -2.44
C CYS A 199 -3.32 -5.50 -3.59
N GLN A 200 -3.89 -5.73 -4.78
CA GLN A 200 -3.41 -5.08 -6.01
C GLN A 200 -4.53 -4.80 -7.00
N ASN A 201 -4.36 -3.72 -7.74
CA ASN A 201 -5.08 -3.41 -8.96
C ASN A 201 -4.19 -3.72 -10.17
N VAL A 202 -4.62 -4.65 -11.02
CA VAL A 202 -3.92 -5.00 -12.26
C VAL A 202 -4.76 -4.58 -13.45
N GLN A 203 -4.19 -3.73 -14.29
CA GLN A 203 -4.87 -3.12 -15.43
C GLN A 203 -4.06 -3.30 -16.70
N MET A 204 -4.77 -3.39 -17.83
CA MET A 204 -4.16 -3.30 -19.16
C MET A 204 -4.56 -1.99 -19.80
N GLU A 205 -3.57 -1.16 -20.13
CA GLU A 205 -3.80 0.17 -20.69
C GLU A 205 -3.18 0.35 -22.06
N ALA A 206 -3.72 1.24 -22.88
CA ALA A 206 -3.00 1.79 -24.02
C ALA A 206 -3.24 3.30 -24.13
N LEU A 207 -2.23 4.00 -24.63
CA LEU A 207 -2.30 5.43 -24.89
C LEU A 207 -3.11 5.69 -26.17
N VAL A 208 -4.29 6.28 -26.02
CA VAL A 208 -5.22 6.54 -27.12
C VAL A 208 -5.52 8.02 -27.27
N LYS A 209 -6.08 8.40 -28.42
CA LYS A 209 -6.69 9.71 -28.64
C LYS A 209 -8.20 9.54 -28.62
N LEU A 210 -8.86 10.18 -27.66
CA LEU A 210 -10.31 10.16 -27.53
C LEU A 210 -10.89 11.47 -28.05
N GLU A 211 -11.97 11.34 -28.81
CA GLU A 211 -12.83 12.45 -29.19
C GLU A 211 -13.95 12.55 -28.15
N ILE A 212 -14.04 13.68 -27.46
CA ILE A 212 -15.06 13.95 -26.44
C ILE A 212 -15.82 15.23 -26.77
N THR A 213 -17.12 15.23 -26.54
CA THR A 213 -17.93 16.45 -26.58
C THR A 213 -17.86 17.11 -25.20
N ALA A 214 -17.24 18.27 -25.12
CA ALA A 214 -17.08 19.03 -23.88
C ALA A 214 -17.77 20.40 -23.99
N ASP A 215 -18.06 21.00 -22.83
CA ASP A 215 -18.61 22.35 -22.73
C ASP A 215 -17.76 23.19 -21.78
N PHE A 216 -17.80 24.51 -21.93
CA PHE A 216 -17.04 25.42 -21.09
C PHE A 216 -17.62 25.47 -19.67
N CYS A 217 -16.77 25.27 -18.67
CA CYS A 217 -17.15 25.43 -17.26
C CYS A 217 -17.50 26.89 -16.98
N GLN A 218 -18.71 27.15 -16.46
CA GLN A 218 -19.08 28.47 -15.95
C GLN A 218 -19.01 28.49 -14.41
N PRO A 219 -18.54 29.60 -13.81
CA PRO A 219 -18.55 29.72 -12.35
C PRO A 219 -20.00 29.64 -11.84
N ARG A 220 -20.21 28.83 -10.79
CA ARG A 220 -21.52 28.79 -10.12
C ARG A 220 -21.85 30.16 -9.54
N THR A 221 -23.13 30.54 -9.55
CA THR A 221 -23.60 31.74 -8.85
C THR A 221 -23.34 31.60 -7.35
N ASP A 222 -23.02 32.70 -6.67
CA ASP A 222 -22.86 32.69 -5.23
C ASP A 222 -24.19 32.28 -4.56
N MET A 223 -24.10 31.38 -3.58
CA MET A 223 -25.29 30.92 -2.85
C MET A 223 -25.47 31.83 -1.65
N PRO A 224 -26.66 32.43 -1.43
CA PRO A 224 -26.87 33.29 -0.28
C PRO A 224 -26.73 32.48 1.01
N PHE A 225 -25.56 32.55 1.65
CA PHE A 225 -25.37 32.07 3.01
C PHE A 225 -25.93 33.14 3.95
N VAL A 226 -27.12 32.89 4.49
CA VAL A 226 -27.66 33.72 5.57
C VAL A 226 -26.98 33.24 6.86
N CYS A 227 -26.09 34.06 7.41
CA CYS A 227 -25.53 33.79 8.74
C CYS A 227 -26.68 33.57 9.74
N PRO A 228 -26.66 32.51 10.55
CA PRO A 228 -27.65 32.34 11.61
C PRO A 228 -27.72 33.62 12.45
N PRO A 229 -28.92 34.12 12.78
CA PRO A 229 -29.04 35.26 13.66
C PRO A 229 -28.30 34.97 14.97
N LEU A 230 -27.50 35.92 15.44
CA LEU A 230 -26.84 35.83 16.73
C LEU A 230 -27.90 35.55 17.79
N ALA A 231 -27.84 34.37 18.42
CA ALA A 231 -28.68 34.05 19.57
C ALA A 231 -28.20 34.93 20.74
N PHE A 232 -28.91 36.04 20.99
CA PHE A 232 -28.70 36.78 22.22
C PHE A 232 -29.15 35.89 23.38
N PRO A 233 -28.27 35.60 24.35
CA PRO A 233 -28.71 34.88 25.55
C PRO A 233 -29.79 35.68 26.27
N PRO A 234 -30.73 35.02 26.96
CA PRO A 234 -31.75 35.72 27.75
C PRO A 234 -31.07 36.68 28.73
N GLN A 235 -31.50 37.96 28.73
CA GLN A 235 -31.04 38.94 29.72
C GLN A 235 -31.51 38.51 31.11
N CYS A 236 -30.65 38.64 32.12
CA CYS A 236 -31.00 38.44 33.52
C CYS A 236 -31.69 39.70 34.08
N PRO A 237 -33.04 39.79 34.09
CA PRO A 237 -33.75 41.03 34.39
C PRO A 237 -33.64 41.41 35.87
N THR A 238 -33.30 40.43 36.72
CA THR A 238 -33.02 40.60 38.14
C THR A 238 -31.78 41.45 38.41
N ILE A 239 -30.83 41.52 37.47
CA ILE A 239 -29.60 42.30 37.64
C ILE A 239 -29.58 43.50 36.67
N PHE A 240 -30.17 43.37 35.48
CA PHE A 240 -30.11 44.43 34.46
C PHE A 240 -31.45 44.73 33.76
N PRO A 241 -31.86 46.02 33.73
CA PRO A 241 -31.39 47.12 34.58
C PRO A 241 -32.01 46.94 35.98
N GLY A 242 -31.18 46.60 36.98
CA GLY A 242 -31.63 46.34 38.34
C GLY A 242 -32.53 47.45 38.90
N VAL A 243 -33.38 47.10 39.86
CA VAL A 243 -34.36 48.00 40.48
C VAL A 243 -33.63 49.20 41.09
N GLY A 244 -33.59 50.31 40.36
CA GLY A 244 -33.10 51.58 40.88
C GLY A 244 -33.98 52.04 42.05
N PRO A 245 -33.43 52.77 43.02
CA PRO A 245 -34.17 53.20 44.21
C PRO A 245 -35.41 54.01 43.79
N THR A 246 -36.56 53.57 44.30
CA THR A 246 -37.86 54.22 44.05
C THR A 246 -37.83 55.63 44.67
N PRO A 247 -38.12 56.70 43.91
CA PRO A 247 -38.11 58.05 44.45
C PRO A 247 -39.27 58.23 45.46
N THR A 248 -38.94 58.65 46.68
CA THR A 248 -39.89 58.97 47.74
C THR A 248 -40.64 60.27 47.39
N PRO A 249 -41.98 60.30 47.37
CA PRO A 249 -42.74 61.53 47.16
C PRO A 249 -42.69 62.43 48.42
N LEU A 250 -42.66 63.75 48.21
CA LEU A 250 -42.96 64.79 49.22
C LEU A 250 -44.46 64.85 49.54
#